data_AF-A0A1Q6R8A5-F1
#
_entry.id   AF-A0A1Q6R8A5-F1
#
_cell.length_a   1.000
_cell.length_b   1.000
_cell.length_c   1.000
_cell.angle_alpha   90.00
_cell.angle_beta   90.00
_cell.angle_gamma   90.00
#
_symmetry.space_group_name_H-M   'P 1'
#
loop_
_entity.id
_entity.type
_entity.pdbx_description
1 polymer ?
#
loop_
_entity_poly.entity_id
_entity_poly.type
_entity_poly.pdbx_seq_one_letter_code
_entity_poly.pdbx_strand_id
1 'polypeptide(L)'
;MKFLAKMKEKQKQRKIGGILCGLLCAGVVLVVPSAWADNYFGDDGKTHMLTGANVSLDSGNYDAVYGGYNNTKVSPPEVFKNNVTITGTVATNIVCGAYSFYGNVRENTVTISGNTLGNVVCGGGTGAADAIKNHVIIKVNSEVNGIVYGGKGVTSSKENDVMISDSTINKTVYGGEADGNTEKNHVTIDANSTVKESVFGGYSFKGDSKNNEVTINGGSVVTANVAGSVAFKGNSEGNTVRIIKSSAGKRRHK
;
A
#
# COMPACT_ATOMS: atom_id res chain seq x y z
N MET A 1 11.58 26.06 27.62
CA MET A 1 12.50 25.59 26.55
C MET A 1 13.72 24.77 27.02
N LYS A 2 14.27 24.97 28.23
CA LYS A 2 15.46 24.21 28.71
C LYS A 2 15.24 22.72 29.05
N PHE A 3 14.00 22.29 29.31
CA PHE A 3 13.68 20.91 29.66
C PHE A 3 13.69 19.94 28.46
N LEU A 4 13.10 20.36 27.33
CA LEU A 4 13.12 19.58 26.09
C LEU A 4 14.53 19.41 25.51
N ALA A 5 15.39 20.43 25.65
CA ALA A 5 16.78 20.35 25.21
C ALA A 5 17.57 19.30 26.01
N LYS A 6 17.40 19.28 27.34
CA LYS A 6 18.03 18.27 28.22
C LYS A 6 17.53 16.84 27.96
N MET A 7 16.27 16.67 27.54
CA MET A 7 15.77 15.34 27.16
C MET A 7 16.37 14.85 25.83
N LYS A 8 16.47 15.72 24.82
CA LYS A 8 17.13 15.38 23.55
C LYS A 8 18.61 15.05 23.74
N GLU A 9 19.30 15.75 24.63
CA GLU A 9 20.71 15.52 24.94
C GLU A 9 20.94 14.22 25.72
N LYS A 10 20.09 13.89 26.71
CA LYS A 10 20.14 12.59 27.41
C LYS A 10 19.79 11.41 26.49
N GLN A 11 18.88 11.58 25.53
CA GLN A 11 18.65 10.55 24.51
C GLN A 11 19.87 10.39 23.59
N LYS A 12 20.56 11.48 23.24
CA LYS A 12 21.78 11.43 22.42
C LYS A 12 22.96 10.78 23.16
N GLN A 13 23.09 10.97 24.47
CA GLN A 13 24.14 10.29 25.26
C GLN A 13 23.87 8.79 25.46
N ARG A 14 22.61 8.38 25.64
CA ARG A 14 22.23 6.95 25.61
C ARG A 14 22.48 6.31 24.24
N LYS A 15 22.32 7.07 23.14
CA LYS A 15 22.65 6.63 21.77
C LYS A 15 24.13 6.27 21.59
N ILE A 16 25.06 7.03 22.17
CA ILE A 16 26.50 6.75 22.03
C ILE A 16 26.90 5.52 22.87
N GLY A 17 26.34 5.36 24.08
CA GLY A 17 26.60 4.20 24.93
C GLY A 17 26.09 2.87 24.35
N GLY A 18 24.97 2.90 23.60
CA GLY A 18 24.43 1.71 22.91
C GLY A 18 25.20 1.32 21.65
N ILE A 19 25.66 2.32 20.87
CA ILE A 19 26.49 2.09 19.67
C ILE A 19 27.84 1.46 20.04
N LEU A 20 28.42 1.85 21.19
CA LEU A 20 29.71 1.30 21.63
C LEU A 20 29.63 -0.17 22.09
N CYS A 21 28.46 -0.64 22.51
CA CYS A 21 28.27 -2.03 22.97
C CYS A 21 27.94 -3.00 21.81
N GLY A 22 27.33 -2.51 20.73
CA GLY A 22 26.95 -3.33 19.57
C GLY A 22 28.06 -3.56 18.54
N LEU A 23 29.18 -2.85 18.63
CA LEU A 23 30.28 -2.91 17.65
C LEU A 23 31.30 -4.05 17.89
N LEU A 24 31.10 -4.88 18.93
CA LEU A 24 32.09 -5.89 19.36
C LEU A 24 31.63 -7.35 19.28
N CYS A 25 30.42 -7.66 18.79
CA CYS A 25 29.96 -9.04 18.68
C CYS A 25 29.48 -9.37 17.26
N ALA A 26 30.39 -9.98 16.50
CA ALA A 26 30.18 -10.93 15.40
C ALA A 26 28.88 -10.84 14.56
N GLY A 27 29.02 -10.47 13.28
CA GLY A 27 28.33 -11.13 12.15
C GLY A 27 26.80 -11.10 12.06
N VAL A 28 26.08 -10.35 12.91
CA VAL A 28 24.63 -10.23 12.82
C VAL A 28 24.30 -8.95 12.04
N VAL A 29 23.62 -9.11 10.90
CA VAL A 29 22.93 -8.01 10.19
C VAL A 29 22.11 -7.28 11.24
N LEU A 30 22.50 -6.05 11.54
CA LEU A 30 21.92 -5.26 12.61
C LEU A 30 20.50 -4.87 12.16
N VAL A 31 19.52 -5.72 12.50
CA VAL A 31 18.10 -5.43 12.30
C VAL A 31 17.76 -4.31 13.26
N VAL A 32 17.97 -3.08 12.81
CA VAL A 32 17.34 -1.91 13.41
C VAL A 32 15.84 -2.20 13.44
N PRO A 33 15.14 -2.10 14.59
CA PRO A 33 13.69 -2.19 14.61
C PRO A 33 13.14 -1.17 13.59
N SER A 34 12.09 -1.51 12.83
CA SER A 34 11.52 -0.61 11.80
C SER A 34 11.18 0.79 12.34
N ALA A 35 10.91 0.90 13.65
CA ALA A 35 10.71 2.16 14.37
C ALA A 35 11.94 3.12 14.39
N TRP A 36 13.12 2.67 13.97
CA TRP A 36 14.36 3.47 13.88
C TRP A 36 14.86 3.60 12.44
N ALA A 37 14.13 3.07 11.46
CA ALA A 37 14.47 3.20 10.05
C ALA A 37 13.99 4.55 9.51
N ASP A 38 14.75 5.13 8.58
CA ASP A 38 14.35 6.36 7.91
C ASP A 38 13.34 6.06 6.78
N ASN A 39 12.64 7.10 6.33
CA ASN A 39 11.80 7.01 5.13
C ASN A 39 12.66 7.02 3.87
N TYR A 40 12.22 6.32 2.84
CA TYR A 40 12.79 6.30 1.50
C TYR A 40 11.91 7.11 0.55
N PHE A 41 12.45 8.15 -0.07
CA PHE A 41 11.74 9.03 -1.01
C PHE A 41 12.40 9.08 -2.38
N GLY A 42 11.62 8.88 -3.44
CA GLY A 42 12.11 9.03 -4.82
C GLY A 42 13.29 8.10 -5.14
N ASP A 43 13.99 8.35 -6.24
CA ASP A 43 14.99 7.41 -6.77
C ASP A 43 16.21 7.22 -5.85
N ASP A 44 16.60 8.27 -5.12
CA ASP A 44 17.80 8.31 -4.26
C ASP A 44 17.51 8.03 -2.78
N GLY A 45 16.24 7.78 -2.44
CA GLY A 45 15.78 7.56 -1.08
C GLY A 45 15.68 8.80 -0.20
N LYS A 46 15.93 10.01 -0.74
CA LYS A 46 15.97 11.27 0.02
C LYS A 46 15.12 12.37 -0.59
N THR A 47 15.08 12.43 -1.91
CA THR A 47 14.49 13.52 -2.66
C THR A 47 13.00 13.30 -2.85
N HIS A 48 12.21 14.28 -2.43
CA HIS A 48 10.77 14.28 -2.70
C HIS A 48 10.54 14.53 -4.19
N MET A 49 10.18 13.48 -4.93
CA MET A 49 9.81 13.58 -6.34
C MET A 49 8.30 13.71 -6.47
N LEU A 50 7.83 14.63 -7.31
CA LEU A 50 6.40 14.73 -7.62
C LEU A 50 6.01 13.75 -8.73
N THR A 51 6.92 13.46 -9.66
CA THR A 51 6.62 12.61 -10.80
C THR A 51 7.84 11.90 -11.34
N GLY A 52 7.60 10.75 -11.97
CA GLY A 52 8.59 10.02 -12.74
C GLY A 52 9.60 9.22 -11.92
N ALA A 53 9.45 9.12 -10.60
CA ALA A 53 10.31 8.27 -9.79
C ALA A 53 10.13 6.80 -10.16
N ASN A 54 11.22 6.04 -10.16
CA ASN A 54 11.29 4.60 -10.41
C ASN A 54 12.13 3.94 -9.31
N VAL A 55 11.52 3.76 -8.15
CA VAL A 55 12.14 3.11 -6.99
C VAL A 55 12.18 1.60 -7.20
N SER A 56 13.35 1.00 -7.03
CA SER A 56 13.53 -0.46 -7.01
C SER A 56 14.40 -0.87 -5.83
N LEU A 57 13.83 -1.67 -4.92
CA LEU A 57 14.50 -2.13 -3.71
C LEU A 57 14.40 -3.67 -3.64
N ASP A 58 15.54 -4.33 -3.41
CA ASP A 58 15.64 -5.78 -3.23
C ASP A 58 16.02 -6.18 -1.80
N SER A 59 16.45 -5.20 -1.00
CA SER A 59 16.92 -5.35 0.37
C SER A 59 16.89 -4.00 1.09
N GLY A 60 17.01 -4.02 2.41
CA GLY A 60 17.03 -2.82 3.25
C GLY A 60 15.90 -2.77 4.26
N ASN A 61 15.96 -1.76 5.12
CA ASN A 61 14.98 -1.54 6.18
C ASN A 61 14.60 -0.07 6.22
N TYR A 62 13.31 0.21 6.07
CA TYR A 62 12.75 1.55 5.89
C TYR A 62 11.48 1.69 6.71
N ASP A 63 11.22 2.83 7.35
CA ASP A 63 9.93 3.02 8.02
C ASP A 63 8.82 3.09 6.95
N ALA A 64 8.99 3.95 5.96
CA ALA A 64 8.13 4.03 4.79
C ALA A 64 8.93 4.18 3.49
N VAL A 65 8.36 3.70 2.39
CA VAL A 65 8.85 3.88 1.02
C VAL A 65 7.81 4.62 0.21
N TYR A 66 8.19 5.77 -0.37
CA TYR A 66 7.35 6.59 -1.23
C TYR A 66 8.03 6.81 -2.58
N GLY A 67 7.38 6.38 -3.66
CA GLY A 67 7.85 6.69 -5.02
C GLY A 67 7.75 8.19 -5.28
N GLY A 68 6.56 8.75 -5.12
CA GLY A 68 6.32 10.19 -5.13
C GLY A 68 5.91 10.75 -3.77
N TYR A 69 6.30 11.99 -3.46
CA TYR A 69 5.93 12.64 -2.21
C TYR A 69 5.75 14.15 -2.35
N ASN A 70 4.62 14.68 -1.88
CA ASN A 70 4.38 16.11 -1.81
C ASN A 70 3.90 16.54 -0.42
N ASN A 71 4.72 17.36 0.25
CA ASN A 71 4.40 18.02 1.51
C ASN A 71 4.40 19.56 1.42
N THR A 72 4.28 20.09 0.20
CA THR A 72 4.23 21.53 -0.03
C THR A 72 2.99 21.92 -0.84
N LYS A 73 2.46 23.11 -0.57
CA LYS A 73 1.25 23.63 -1.23
C LYS A 73 1.57 24.30 -2.59
N VAL A 74 2.43 23.67 -3.39
CA VAL A 74 2.84 24.17 -4.72
C VAL A 74 1.81 23.79 -5.78
N SER A 75 1.59 24.65 -6.78
CA SER A 75 0.57 24.45 -7.82
C SER A 75 1.18 23.98 -9.15
N PRO A 76 0.59 22.98 -9.84
CA PRO A 76 -0.48 22.12 -9.34
C PRO A 76 0.08 21.08 -8.34
N PRO A 77 -0.60 20.81 -7.20
CA PRO A 77 -0.05 19.97 -6.12
C PRO A 77 -0.10 18.46 -6.41
N GLU A 78 0.03 18.08 -7.68
CA GLU A 78 -0.18 16.70 -8.15
C GLU A 78 1.08 15.84 -8.02
N VAL A 79 0.89 14.57 -7.66
CA VAL A 79 1.95 13.57 -7.58
C VAL A 79 1.57 12.37 -8.45
N PHE A 80 2.34 12.12 -9.51
CA PHE A 80 1.89 11.19 -10.55
C PHE A 80 2.98 10.44 -11.28
N LYS A 81 2.63 9.28 -11.87
CA LYS A 81 3.55 8.45 -12.68
C LYS A 81 4.83 8.04 -11.94
N ASN A 82 4.71 7.75 -10.66
CA ASN A 82 5.80 7.18 -9.87
C ASN A 82 5.61 5.67 -9.74
N ASN A 83 6.70 4.93 -9.78
CA ASN A 83 6.74 3.48 -9.69
C ASN A 83 7.58 3.06 -8.48
N VAL A 84 7.07 2.12 -7.71
CA VAL A 84 7.82 1.46 -6.63
C VAL A 84 7.79 -0.04 -6.87
N THR A 85 8.96 -0.66 -6.95
CA THR A 85 9.12 -2.11 -7.07
C THR A 85 9.89 -2.64 -5.87
N ILE A 86 9.26 -3.52 -5.09
CA ILE A 86 9.88 -4.20 -3.96
C ILE A 86 10.02 -5.69 -4.27
N THR A 87 11.24 -6.18 -4.11
CA THR A 87 11.60 -7.59 -4.24
C THR A 87 12.48 -8.01 -3.07
N GLY A 88 12.85 -9.30 -3.02
CA GLY A 88 13.83 -9.80 -2.05
C GLY A 88 13.39 -9.62 -0.61
N THR A 89 14.23 -9.03 0.25
CA THR A 89 14.04 -9.02 1.72
C THR A 89 13.93 -7.63 2.33
N VAL A 90 13.33 -6.68 1.61
CA VAL A 90 13.02 -5.35 2.16
C VAL A 90 12.07 -5.47 3.36
N ALA A 91 12.37 -4.80 4.46
CA ALA A 91 11.48 -4.66 5.61
C ALA A 91 10.96 -3.22 5.69
N THR A 92 9.63 -3.03 5.68
CA THR A 92 9.05 -1.69 5.81
C THR A 92 7.61 -1.69 6.32
N ASN A 93 7.21 -0.62 7.00
CA ASN A 93 5.86 -0.47 7.53
C ASN A 93 4.88 0.06 6.47
N ILE A 94 5.33 0.91 5.55
CA ILE A 94 4.47 1.55 4.54
C ILE A 94 5.16 1.50 3.17
N VAL A 95 4.46 1.04 2.15
CA VAL A 95 4.89 1.19 0.75
C VAL A 95 3.80 1.92 -0.02
N CYS A 96 4.14 3.07 -0.59
CA CYS A 96 3.19 3.85 -1.36
C CYS A 96 3.79 4.32 -2.68
N GLY A 97 3.06 4.13 -3.78
CA GLY A 97 3.48 4.61 -5.10
C GLY A 97 3.65 6.12 -5.08
N ALA A 98 2.72 6.81 -4.41
CA ALA A 98 2.89 8.21 -4.06
C ALA A 98 2.03 8.65 -2.86
N TYR A 99 2.43 9.76 -2.23
CA TYR A 99 1.62 10.46 -1.23
C TYR A 99 1.61 11.98 -1.44
N SER A 100 0.46 12.63 -1.28
CA SER A 100 0.34 14.10 -1.32
C SER A 100 -0.51 14.62 -0.17
N PHE A 101 -0.05 15.64 0.54
CA PHE A 101 -0.89 16.29 1.56
C PHE A 101 -1.97 17.20 0.96
N TYR A 102 -1.79 17.68 -0.27
CA TYR A 102 -2.57 18.82 -0.78
C TYR A 102 -3.24 18.61 -2.13
N GLY A 103 -2.77 17.67 -2.94
CA GLY A 103 -3.25 17.53 -4.30
C GLY A 103 -3.49 16.11 -4.74
N ASN A 104 -3.87 15.99 -6.01
CA ASN A 104 -4.24 14.71 -6.60
C ASN A 104 -3.04 13.78 -6.64
N VAL A 105 -3.32 12.50 -6.43
CA VAL A 105 -2.33 11.44 -6.60
C VAL A 105 -2.81 10.50 -7.67
N ARG A 106 -2.10 10.46 -8.80
CA ARG A 106 -2.58 9.75 -9.98
C ARG A 106 -1.56 8.91 -10.73
N GLU A 107 -1.99 7.81 -11.32
CA GLU A 107 -1.16 7.02 -12.24
C GLU A 107 0.14 6.48 -11.60
N ASN A 108 0.15 6.24 -10.29
CA ASN A 108 1.30 5.64 -9.61
C ASN A 108 1.13 4.13 -9.49
N THR A 109 2.24 3.40 -9.52
CA THR A 109 2.23 1.93 -9.47
C THR A 109 3.11 1.42 -8.34
N VAL A 110 2.59 0.47 -7.57
CA VAL A 110 3.38 -0.33 -6.63
C VAL A 110 3.39 -1.77 -7.10
N THR A 111 4.57 -2.38 -7.19
CA THR A 111 4.74 -3.81 -7.45
C THR A 111 5.51 -4.48 -6.33
N ILE A 112 4.91 -5.46 -5.68
CA ILE A 112 5.55 -6.29 -4.64
C ILE A 112 5.66 -7.72 -5.16
N SER A 113 6.85 -8.32 -5.06
CA SER A 113 7.11 -9.67 -5.54
C SER A 113 8.08 -10.43 -4.65
N GLY A 114 7.65 -11.54 -4.05
CA GLY A 114 8.50 -12.40 -3.22
C GLY A 114 8.97 -11.77 -1.91
N ASN A 115 8.11 -10.97 -1.26
CA ASN A 115 8.49 -10.23 -0.06
C ASN A 115 7.40 -10.25 1.03
N THR A 116 7.81 -10.11 2.30
CA THR A 116 6.92 -9.94 3.45
C THR A 116 6.98 -8.49 3.95
N LEU A 117 5.88 -7.75 3.81
CA LEU A 117 5.77 -6.34 4.17
C LEU A 117 4.95 -6.11 5.45
N GLY A 118 5.12 -4.91 6.02
CA GLY A 118 4.42 -4.45 7.21
C GLY A 118 2.99 -4.00 6.96
N ASN A 119 2.66 -2.80 7.43
CA ASN A 119 1.30 -2.37 7.78
C ASN A 119 0.45 -1.82 6.62
N VAL A 120 1.03 -1.16 5.62
CA VAL A 120 0.23 -0.52 4.55
C VAL A 120 0.92 -0.64 3.21
N VAL A 121 0.15 -1.02 2.19
CA VAL A 121 0.53 -0.87 0.78
C VAL A 121 -0.50 0.02 0.08
N CYS A 122 -0.06 1.06 -0.64
CA CYS A 122 -0.96 1.93 -1.38
C CYS A 122 -0.46 2.28 -2.79
N GLY A 123 -1.34 2.26 -3.81
CA GLY A 123 -0.99 2.78 -5.13
C GLY A 123 -0.77 4.29 -5.06
N GLY A 124 -1.68 4.99 -4.38
CA GLY A 124 -1.56 6.42 -4.10
C GLY A 124 -2.42 6.87 -2.93
N GLY A 125 -1.95 7.84 -2.14
CA GLY A 125 -2.68 8.39 -1.00
C GLY A 125 -2.68 9.92 -0.97
N THR A 126 -3.81 10.54 -0.67
CA THR A 126 -3.89 12.00 -0.51
C THR A 126 -4.64 12.42 0.75
N GLY A 127 -4.16 13.50 1.37
CA GLY A 127 -4.75 14.12 2.55
C GLY A 127 -5.81 15.18 2.26
N ALA A 128 -6.07 15.52 0.99
CA ALA A 128 -6.97 16.62 0.65
C ALA A 128 -7.76 16.47 -0.67
N ALA A 129 -7.36 15.57 -1.56
CA ALA A 129 -7.84 15.58 -2.94
C ALA A 129 -8.26 14.19 -3.44
N ASP A 130 -8.13 13.95 -4.75
CA ASP A 130 -8.50 12.70 -5.40
C ASP A 130 -7.31 11.72 -5.52
N ALA A 131 -7.60 10.43 -5.37
CA ALA A 131 -6.68 9.33 -5.72
C ALA A 131 -7.19 8.63 -6.99
N ILE A 132 -6.47 8.77 -8.12
CA ILE A 132 -6.99 8.44 -9.45
C ILE A 132 -6.05 7.48 -10.20
N LYS A 133 -6.54 6.37 -10.73
CA LYS A 133 -5.76 5.49 -11.63
C LYS A 133 -4.44 4.99 -11.03
N ASN A 134 -4.37 4.79 -9.72
CA ASN A 134 -3.21 4.18 -9.10
C ASN A 134 -3.35 2.66 -9.09
N HIS A 135 -2.21 1.97 -9.15
CA HIS A 135 -2.15 0.54 -9.34
C HIS A 135 -1.33 -0.11 -8.23
N VAL A 136 -1.82 -1.22 -7.70
CA VAL A 136 -1.07 -2.09 -6.78
C VAL A 136 -1.04 -3.49 -7.36
N ILE A 137 0.16 -4.05 -7.50
CA ILE A 137 0.40 -5.40 -8.00
C ILE A 137 1.17 -6.16 -6.93
N ILE A 138 0.57 -7.20 -6.35
CA ILE A 138 1.19 -8.06 -5.34
C ILE A 138 1.22 -9.47 -5.89
N LYS A 139 2.41 -10.05 -5.99
CA LYS A 139 2.61 -11.34 -6.66
C LYS A 139 3.69 -12.20 -6.02
N VAL A 140 3.81 -13.45 -6.49
CA VAL A 140 4.94 -14.35 -6.22
C VAL A 140 5.15 -14.56 -4.72
N ASN A 141 4.25 -15.28 -4.07
CA ASN A 141 4.32 -15.62 -2.64
C ASN A 141 4.62 -14.43 -1.72
N SER A 142 4.08 -13.25 -2.03
CA SER A 142 4.21 -12.08 -1.16
C SER A 142 3.23 -12.15 0.00
N GLU A 143 3.62 -11.61 1.15
CA GLU A 143 2.76 -11.45 2.31
C GLU A 143 2.69 -9.98 2.72
N VAL A 144 1.48 -9.42 2.80
CA VAL A 144 1.26 -8.07 3.35
C VAL A 144 0.54 -8.22 4.68
N ASN A 145 1.21 -7.81 5.76
CA ASN A 145 0.66 -7.96 7.11
C ASN A 145 -0.49 -7.01 7.43
N GLY A 146 -0.64 -5.94 6.64
CA GLY A 146 -1.66 -4.93 6.84
C GLY A 146 -2.54 -4.68 5.62
N ILE A 147 -3.03 -3.44 5.51
CA ILE A 147 -4.12 -3.05 4.59
C ILE A 147 -3.55 -2.70 3.21
N VAL A 148 -4.30 -3.04 2.16
CA VAL A 148 -3.97 -2.67 0.78
C VAL A 148 -4.99 -1.69 0.23
N TYR A 149 -4.49 -0.62 -0.40
CA TYR A 149 -5.27 0.42 -1.06
C TYR A 149 -4.84 0.57 -2.52
N GLY A 150 -5.74 0.42 -3.50
CA GLY A 150 -5.46 0.89 -4.86
C GLY A 150 -5.26 2.40 -4.85
N GLY A 151 -6.21 3.14 -4.26
CA GLY A 151 -6.06 4.56 -3.95
C GLY A 151 -6.82 4.99 -2.69
N LYS A 152 -6.21 5.87 -1.88
CA LYS A 152 -6.85 6.50 -0.72
C LYS A 152 -7.02 8.01 -0.92
N GLY A 153 -8.25 8.44 -1.13
CA GLY A 153 -8.61 9.84 -1.38
C GLY A 153 -9.35 10.50 -0.22
N VAL A 154 -9.42 11.83 -0.22
CA VAL A 154 -10.36 12.56 0.64
C VAL A 154 -11.61 12.94 -0.14
N THR A 155 -11.43 13.57 -1.31
CA THR A 155 -12.56 13.98 -2.16
C THR A 155 -13.13 12.81 -2.93
N SER A 156 -12.28 12.01 -3.56
CA SER A 156 -12.69 10.76 -4.19
C SER A 156 -11.54 9.77 -4.41
N SER A 157 -11.89 8.51 -4.64
CA SER A 157 -10.95 7.46 -5.09
C SER A 157 -11.52 6.78 -6.33
N LYS A 158 -10.85 6.95 -7.48
CA LYS A 158 -11.40 6.62 -8.79
C LYS A 158 -10.45 5.80 -9.65
N GLU A 159 -10.99 4.81 -10.35
CA GLU A 159 -10.28 4.08 -11.42
C GLU A 159 -8.99 3.42 -10.95
N ASN A 160 -8.83 3.17 -9.65
CA ASN A 160 -7.65 2.48 -9.13
C ASN A 160 -7.80 0.97 -9.30
N ASP A 161 -6.67 0.28 -9.42
CA ASP A 161 -6.62 -1.16 -9.64
C ASP A 161 -5.73 -1.84 -8.60
N VAL A 162 -6.21 -2.95 -8.05
CA VAL A 162 -5.43 -3.82 -7.16
C VAL A 162 -5.44 -5.22 -7.73
N MET A 163 -4.26 -5.75 -8.04
CA MET A 163 -4.06 -7.12 -8.51
C MET A 163 -3.24 -7.90 -7.50
N ILE A 164 -3.82 -8.99 -6.98
CA ILE A 164 -3.16 -9.89 -6.03
C ILE A 164 -3.13 -11.29 -6.64
N SER A 165 -1.95 -11.89 -6.74
CA SER A 165 -1.75 -13.22 -7.32
C SER A 165 -0.76 -14.05 -6.51
N ASP A 166 -1.08 -15.32 -6.24
CA ASP A 166 -0.22 -16.23 -5.47
C ASP A 166 0.34 -15.59 -4.19
N SER A 167 -0.49 -14.88 -3.42
CA SER A 167 -0.04 -14.04 -2.30
C SER A 167 -1.05 -14.01 -1.15
N THR A 168 -0.60 -13.58 0.04
CA THR A 168 -1.44 -13.47 1.23
C THR A 168 -1.53 -12.03 1.73
N ILE A 169 -2.76 -11.53 1.92
CA ILE A 169 -3.02 -10.25 2.57
C ILE A 169 -3.71 -10.52 3.91
N ASN A 170 -3.11 -10.05 5.00
CA ASN A 170 -3.58 -10.35 6.36
C ASN A 170 -4.71 -9.42 6.81
N LYS A 171 -4.94 -8.30 6.12
CA LYS A 171 -6.03 -7.35 6.38
C LYS A 171 -6.87 -7.07 5.15
N THR A 172 -7.74 -6.06 5.27
CA THR A 172 -8.70 -5.69 4.23
C THR A 172 -8.01 -5.14 2.99
N VAL A 173 -8.61 -5.39 1.82
CA VAL A 173 -8.19 -4.83 0.53
C VAL A 173 -9.28 -3.89 0.02
N TYR A 174 -8.86 -2.70 -0.41
CA TYR A 174 -9.72 -1.69 -1.02
C TYR A 174 -9.20 -1.36 -2.42
N GLY A 175 -10.03 -1.48 -3.45
CA GLY A 175 -9.71 -0.91 -4.76
C GLY A 175 -9.59 0.61 -4.66
N GLY A 176 -10.55 1.25 -3.98
CA GLY A 176 -10.45 2.64 -3.54
C GLY A 176 -11.14 2.89 -2.21
N GLU A 177 -10.53 3.70 -1.33
CA GLU A 177 -11.15 4.22 -0.11
C GLU A 177 -11.21 5.75 -0.18
N ALA A 178 -12.35 6.36 0.13
CA ALA A 178 -12.44 7.81 0.24
C ALA A 178 -13.44 8.30 1.28
N ASP A 179 -13.16 9.48 1.81
CA ASP A 179 -14.14 10.24 2.59
C ASP A 179 -15.36 10.60 1.73
N GLY A 180 -15.12 11.10 0.51
CA GLY A 180 -16.13 11.34 -0.51
C GLY A 180 -16.37 10.12 -1.40
N ASN A 181 -16.50 10.31 -2.71
CA ASN A 181 -17.00 9.27 -3.61
C ASN A 181 -15.95 8.19 -3.94
N THR A 182 -16.38 6.97 -4.20
CA THR A 182 -15.52 5.98 -4.89
C THR A 182 -16.17 5.51 -6.18
N GLU A 183 -15.38 5.42 -7.26
CA GLU A 183 -15.92 5.10 -8.58
C GLU A 183 -14.98 4.24 -9.42
N LYS A 184 -15.50 3.19 -10.08
CA LYS A 184 -14.75 2.40 -11.07
C LYS A 184 -13.42 1.83 -10.58
N ASN A 185 -13.30 1.55 -9.29
CA ASN A 185 -12.13 0.87 -8.77
C ASN A 185 -12.28 -0.65 -8.95
N HIS A 186 -11.16 -1.33 -9.17
CA HIS A 186 -11.12 -2.75 -9.48
C HIS A 186 -10.20 -3.47 -8.49
N VAL A 187 -10.64 -4.63 -8.00
CA VAL A 187 -9.79 -5.55 -7.25
C VAL A 187 -9.86 -6.92 -7.91
N THR A 188 -8.71 -7.50 -8.23
CA THR A 188 -8.58 -8.86 -8.77
C THR A 188 -7.75 -9.71 -7.82
N ILE A 189 -8.31 -10.82 -7.35
CA ILE A 189 -7.64 -11.81 -6.50
C ILE A 189 -7.53 -13.12 -7.26
N ASP A 190 -6.30 -13.57 -7.54
CA ASP A 190 -6.04 -14.71 -8.43
C ASP A 190 -4.97 -15.68 -7.88
N ALA A 191 -4.75 -16.77 -8.59
CA ALA A 191 -3.69 -17.75 -8.35
C ALA A 191 -3.64 -18.28 -6.91
N ASN A 192 -4.79 -18.65 -6.36
CA ASN A 192 -4.95 -19.20 -5.00
C ASN A 192 -4.51 -18.24 -3.87
N SER A 193 -4.62 -16.93 -4.11
CA SER A 193 -4.32 -15.92 -3.10
C SER A 193 -5.32 -15.97 -1.94
N THR A 194 -4.87 -15.51 -0.77
CA THR A 194 -5.73 -15.43 0.43
C THR A 194 -5.81 -14.00 0.94
N VAL A 195 -7.01 -13.50 1.21
CA VAL A 195 -7.26 -12.27 1.97
C VAL A 195 -7.96 -12.66 3.28
N LYS A 196 -7.32 -12.37 4.41
CA LYS A 196 -7.80 -12.79 5.75
C LYS A 196 -8.88 -11.88 6.35
N GLU A 197 -9.20 -10.77 5.70
CA GLU A 197 -10.33 -9.92 6.07
C GLU A 197 -11.20 -9.66 4.83
N SER A 198 -11.68 -8.43 4.65
CA SER A 198 -12.66 -8.12 3.60
C SER A 198 -11.97 -7.68 2.30
N VAL A 199 -12.70 -7.74 1.19
CA VAL A 199 -12.32 -7.14 -0.09
C VAL A 199 -13.45 -6.26 -0.57
N PHE A 200 -13.14 -4.99 -0.85
CA PHE A 200 -14.08 -4.01 -1.36
C PHE A 200 -13.53 -3.37 -2.63
N GLY A 201 -14.30 -3.35 -3.71
CA GLY A 201 -13.90 -2.61 -4.92
C GLY A 201 -13.82 -1.11 -4.62
N GLY A 202 -14.83 -0.55 -3.96
CA GLY A 202 -14.82 0.82 -3.43
C GLY A 202 -15.37 0.91 -1.99
N TYR A 203 -14.86 1.84 -1.20
CA TYR A 203 -15.38 2.16 0.14
C TYR A 203 -15.49 3.68 0.33
N SER A 204 -16.71 4.18 0.45
CA SER A 204 -17.02 5.59 0.68
C SER A 204 -17.60 5.82 2.08
N PHE A 205 -17.06 6.79 2.82
CA PHE A 205 -17.59 7.16 4.14
C PHE A 205 -18.79 8.12 4.06
N LYS A 206 -18.75 9.13 3.18
CA LYS A 206 -19.75 10.21 3.12
C LYS A 206 -20.42 10.32 1.75
N GLY A 207 -19.74 9.93 0.69
CA GLY A 207 -20.22 10.03 -0.69
C GLY A 207 -20.86 8.75 -1.22
N ASP A 208 -21.13 8.74 -2.52
CA ASP A 208 -21.59 7.56 -3.26
C ASP A 208 -20.43 6.63 -3.61
N SER A 209 -20.77 5.37 -3.87
CA SER A 209 -19.82 4.32 -4.23
C SER A 209 -20.34 3.56 -5.45
N LYS A 210 -19.80 3.85 -6.63
CA LYS A 210 -20.41 3.47 -7.91
C LYS A 210 -19.50 2.67 -8.84
N ASN A 211 -20.08 1.69 -9.53
CA ASN A 211 -19.42 0.97 -10.64
C ASN A 211 -18.07 0.34 -10.29
N ASN A 212 -17.84 -0.01 -9.03
CA ASN A 212 -16.63 -0.69 -8.59
C ASN A 212 -16.79 -2.20 -8.76
N GLU A 213 -15.68 -2.90 -9.03
CA GLU A 213 -15.68 -4.33 -9.31
C GLU A 213 -14.70 -5.08 -8.41
N VAL A 214 -15.12 -6.24 -7.91
CA VAL A 214 -14.23 -7.24 -7.33
C VAL A 214 -14.32 -8.52 -8.12
N THR A 215 -13.19 -9.03 -8.58
CA THR A 215 -13.05 -10.34 -9.24
C THR A 215 -12.21 -11.27 -8.37
N ILE A 216 -12.74 -12.46 -8.07
CA ILE A 216 -12.04 -13.53 -7.37
C ILE A 216 -11.97 -14.74 -8.29
N ASN A 217 -10.76 -15.13 -8.65
CA ASN A 217 -10.47 -16.19 -9.59
C ASN A 217 -9.85 -17.42 -8.91
N GLY A 218 -9.97 -18.58 -9.57
CA GLY A 218 -9.23 -19.78 -9.22
C GLY A 218 -9.66 -20.38 -7.88
N GLY A 219 -8.68 -20.79 -7.07
CA GLY A 219 -8.88 -21.25 -5.70
C GLY A 219 -8.68 -20.16 -4.64
N SER A 220 -8.69 -18.88 -5.03
CA SER A 220 -8.47 -17.76 -4.10
C SER A 220 -9.58 -17.66 -3.05
N VAL A 221 -9.21 -17.25 -1.84
CA VAL A 221 -10.10 -17.22 -0.68
C VAL A 221 -10.11 -15.83 -0.04
N VAL A 222 -11.30 -15.33 0.28
CA VAL A 222 -11.52 -14.18 1.16
C VAL A 222 -12.30 -14.67 2.36
N THR A 223 -11.79 -14.45 3.57
CA THR A 223 -12.37 -15.05 4.79
C THR A 223 -13.45 -14.19 5.43
N ALA A 224 -13.56 -12.91 5.07
CA ALA A 224 -14.65 -12.03 5.51
C ALA A 224 -15.51 -11.57 4.31
N ASN A 225 -15.91 -10.30 4.28
CA ASN A 225 -16.87 -9.80 3.31
C ASN A 225 -16.23 -9.56 1.94
N VAL A 226 -16.98 -9.84 0.87
CA VAL A 226 -16.64 -9.43 -0.49
C VAL A 226 -17.77 -8.57 -1.02
N ALA A 227 -17.48 -7.33 -1.39
CA ALA A 227 -18.45 -6.46 -2.02
C ALA A 227 -17.83 -5.66 -3.17
N GLY A 228 -18.60 -5.47 -4.24
CA GLY A 228 -18.21 -4.57 -5.31
C GLY A 228 -17.95 -3.18 -4.73
N SER A 229 -18.80 -2.72 -3.81
CA SER A 229 -18.48 -1.55 -2.98
C SER A 229 -19.31 -1.42 -1.71
N VAL A 230 -18.91 -0.50 -0.83
CA VAL A 230 -19.63 -0.06 0.37
C VAL A 230 -19.73 1.47 0.37
N ALA A 231 -20.93 2.00 0.60
CA ALA A 231 -21.15 3.42 0.90
C ALA A 231 -21.80 3.52 2.29
N PHE A 232 -21.17 4.24 3.22
CA PHE A 232 -21.65 4.31 4.60
C PHE A 232 -22.80 5.32 4.78
N LYS A 233 -22.73 6.47 4.09
CA LYS A 233 -23.81 7.49 4.11
C LYS A 233 -24.42 7.77 2.73
N GLY A 234 -23.71 7.49 1.65
CA GLY A 234 -24.22 7.65 0.29
C GLY A 234 -24.78 6.33 -0.27
N ASN A 235 -25.00 6.32 -1.58
CA ASN A 235 -25.57 5.17 -2.29
C ASN A 235 -24.48 4.25 -2.85
N SER A 236 -24.75 2.94 -2.84
CA SER A 236 -23.95 1.93 -3.54
C SER A 236 -24.70 1.50 -4.80
N GLU A 237 -24.17 1.82 -5.99
CA GLU A 237 -24.86 1.64 -7.28
C GLU A 237 -23.96 1.04 -8.37
N GLY A 238 -24.46 0.10 -9.16
CA GLY A 238 -23.75 -0.45 -10.33
C GLY A 238 -22.49 -1.27 -10.01
N ASN A 239 -22.28 -1.64 -8.74
CA ASN A 239 -21.10 -2.38 -8.32
C ASN A 239 -21.24 -3.89 -8.59
N THR A 240 -20.12 -4.54 -8.91
CA THR A 240 -20.11 -5.95 -9.34
C THR A 240 -19.16 -6.78 -8.49
N VAL A 241 -19.57 -8.02 -8.16
CA VAL A 241 -18.67 -9.07 -7.65
C VAL A 241 -18.72 -10.24 -8.61
N ARG A 242 -17.55 -10.69 -9.08
CA ARG A 242 -17.40 -11.86 -9.95
C ARG A 242 -16.57 -12.90 -9.24
N ILE A 243 -17.14 -14.09 -9.05
CA ILE A 243 -16.41 -15.23 -8.48
C ILE A 243 -16.31 -16.29 -9.57
N ILE A 244 -15.11 -16.51 -10.08
CA ILE A 244 -14.83 -17.37 -11.22
C ILE A 244 -13.98 -18.54 -10.72
N LYS A 245 -14.64 -19.65 -10.41
CA LYS A 245 -13.94 -20.88 -10.02
C LYS A 245 -13.36 -21.54 -11.27
N SER A 246 -12.03 -21.70 -11.34
CA SER A 246 -11.43 -22.62 -12.29
C SER A 246 -11.72 -24.05 -11.84
N SER A 247 -12.65 -24.74 -12.49
CA SER A 247 -12.85 -26.16 -12.30
C SER A 247 -11.72 -26.93 -12.99
N ALA A 248 -10.58 -27.08 -12.31
CA ALA A 248 -9.66 -28.17 -12.62
C ALA A 248 -10.33 -29.46 -12.15
N GLY A 249 -11.22 -30.00 -12.98
CA GLY A 249 -11.82 -31.31 -12.76
C GLY A 249 -10.70 -32.32 -12.53
N LYS A 250 -10.65 -32.92 -11.34
CA LYS A 250 -9.84 -34.13 -11.12
C LYS A 250 -10.33 -35.18 -12.12
N ARG A 251 -9.65 -35.32 -13.26
CA ARG A 251 -9.75 -36.51 -14.09
C ARG A 251 -9.24 -37.67 -13.23
N ARG A 252 -10.16 -38.42 -12.63
CA ARG A 252 -9.88 -39.75 -12.10
C ARG A 252 -9.54 -40.61 -13.31
N HIS A 253 -8.25 -40.82 -13.56
CA HIS A 253 -7.84 -41.94 -14.40
C HIS A 253 -8.20 -43.22 -13.65
N LYS A 254 -9.12 -44.00 -14.25
CA LYS A 254 -9.40 -45.39 -13.90
C LYS A 254 -8.17 -46.24 -14.22
#